data_AF-A0A817MMW4-F1
#
_entry.id   AF-A0A817MMW4-F1
#
_cell.length_a   1.000
_cell.length_b   1.000
_cell.length_c   1.000
_cell.angle_alpha   90.00
_cell.angle_beta   90.00
_cell.angle_gamma   90.00
#
_symmetry.space_group_name_H-M   'P 1'
#
loop_
_entity.id
_entity.type
_entity.pdbx_description
1 polymer ?
#
loop_
_entity_poly.entity_id
_entity_poly.type
_entity_poly.pdbx_seq_one_letter_code
_entity_poly.pdbx_strand_id
1 'polypeptide(L)'
;MSKMDQVKRKLKSSEEKTKKLRNEINQSITSIENLSNDLFYEIFDYLDGIDIFQAFSNLNYRFQELLNSSSILFKIKFHDSISEEILGGYKLD
;
A
#
# COMPACT_ATOMS: atom_id res chain seq x y z
N MET A 1 -44.67 23.33 19.49
CA MET A 1 -43.71 22.42 18.81
C MET A 1 -43.63 21.12 19.60
N SER A 2 -43.97 19.98 19.00
CA SER A 2 -44.14 18.70 19.72
C SER A 2 -42.79 18.07 20.10
N LYS A 3 -42.75 17.26 21.16
CA LYS A 3 -41.61 16.38 21.48
C LYS A 3 -41.19 15.54 20.26
N MET A 4 -42.17 15.08 19.48
CA MET A 4 -41.94 14.30 18.26
C MET A 4 -41.18 15.11 17.19
N ASP A 5 -41.44 16.42 17.08
CA ASP A 5 -40.77 17.30 16.12
C ASP A 5 -39.32 17.60 16.51
N GLN A 6 -38.99 17.52 17.81
CA GLN A 6 -37.62 17.67 18.30
C GLN A 6 -36.81 16.39 18.04
N VAL A 7 -37.42 15.22 18.22
CA VAL A 7 -36.80 13.91 17.98
C VAL A 7 -36.44 13.77 16.49
N LYS A 8 -37.37 14.06 15.59
CA LYS A 8 -37.12 14.01 14.13
C LYS A 8 -35.97 14.91 13.69
N ARG A 9 -35.86 16.13 14.27
CA ARG A 9 -34.74 17.05 13.99
C ARG A 9 -33.40 16.54 14.48
N LYS A 10 -33.35 15.93 15.67
CA LYS A 10 -32.11 15.33 16.21
C LYS A 10 -31.64 14.15 15.37
N LEU A 11 -32.56 13.28 14.95
CA LEU A 11 -32.27 12.15 14.05
C LEU A 11 -31.67 12.64 12.72
N LYS A 12 -32.33 13.61 12.08
CA LYS A 12 -31.87 14.14 10.79
C LYS A 12 -30.47 14.78 10.89
N SER A 13 -30.21 15.53 11.96
CA SER A 13 -28.89 16.11 12.22
C SER A 13 -27.80 15.05 12.48
N SER A 14 -28.16 13.95 13.14
CA SER A 14 -27.24 12.82 13.38
C SER A 14 -26.90 12.07 12.09
N GLU A 15 -27.89 11.85 11.23
CA GLU A 15 -27.72 11.23 9.90
C GLU A 15 -26.84 12.10 8.98
N GLU A 16 -27.01 13.42 9.00
CA GLU A 16 -26.16 14.34 8.23
C GLU A 16 -24.71 14.34 8.72
N LYS A 17 -24.49 14.28 10.04
CA LYS A 17 -23.13 14.18 10.61
C LYS A 17 -22.43 12.88 10.23
N THR A 18 -23.13 11.76 10.31
CA THR A 18 -22.56 10.44 9.94
C THR A 18 -22.27 10.34 8.46
N LYS A 19 -23.13 10.92 7.61
CA LYS A 19 -22.91 10.99 6.16
C LYS A 19 -21.72 11.87 5.79
N LYS A 20 -21.54 13.00 6.51
CA LYS A 20 -20.37 13.88 6.35
C LYS A 20 -19.07 13.18 6.75
N LEU A 21 -19.03 12.52 7.90
CA LEU A 21 -17.88 11.73 8.36
C LEU A 21 -17.48 10.64 7.36
N ARG A 22 -18.47 9.91 6.81
CA ARG A 22 -18.19 8.91 5.76
C ARG A 22 -17.58 9.51 4.50
N ASN A 23 -18.08 10.67 4.06
CA ASN A 23 -17.54 11.33 2.88
C ASN A 23 -16.11 11.85 3.12
N GLU A 24 -15.80 12.35 4.32
CA GLU A 24 -14.45 12.75 4.69
C GLU A 24 -13.49 11.56 4.72
N ILE A 25 -13.91 10.41 5.29
CA ILE A 25 -13.13 9.16 5.27
C ILE A 25 -12.90 8.69 3.83
N ASN A 26 -13.92 8.72 2.98
CA ASN A 26 -13.80 8.29 1.59
C ASN A 26 -12.92 9.25 0.77
N GLN A 27 -12.94 10.55 1.07
CA GLN A 27 -12.08 11.55 0.44
C GLN A 27 -10.63 11.45 0.92
N SER A 28 -10.38 10.95 2.14
CA SER A 28 -9.01 10.75 2.62
C SER A 28 -8.34 9.51 2.01
N ILE A 29 -9.07 8.58 1.41
CA ILE A 29 -8.51 7.37 0.76
C ILE A 29 -8.52 7.54 -0.77
N THR A 30 -8.02 8.66 -1.27
CA THR A 30 -7.84 8.85 -2.73
C THR A 30 -6.41 8.60 -3.19
N SER A 31 -5.45 8.55 -2.26
CA SER A 31 -4.03 8.38 -2.54
C SER A 31 -3.53 7.05 -1.97
N ILE A 32 -2.72 6.34 -2.74
CA ILE A 32 -2.11 5.06 -2.32
C ILE A 32 -1.34 5.19 -1.00
N GLU A 33 -0.72 6.36 -0.77
CA GLU A 33 0.05 6.67 0.44
C GLU A 33 -0.79 6.70 1.73
N ASN A 34 -2.12 6.75 1.64
CA ASN A 34 -3.00 6.75 2.81
C ASN A 34 -3.41 5.34 3.26
N LEU A 35 -2.98 4.29 2.53
CA LEU A 35 -3.14 2.90 2.98
C LEU A 35 -2.26 2.62 4.21
N SER A 36 -2.69 1.71 5.08
CA SER A 36 -1.93 1.34 6.27
C SER A 36 -0.59 0.67 5.92
N ASN A 37 0.37 0.73 6.84
CA ASN A 37 1.67 0.07 6.67
C ASN A 37 1.50 -1.46 6.52
N ASP A 38 0.53 -2.06 7.22
CA ASP A 38 0.22 -3.50 7.11
C ASP A 38 -0.10 -3.91 5.68
N LEU A 39 -0.89 -3.11 4.95
CA LEU A 39 -1.20 -3.37 3.54
C LEU A 39 0.04 -3.27 2.65
N PHE A 40 0.96 -2.34 2.94
CA PHE A 40 2.21 -2.26 2.19
C PHE A 40 3.15 -3.41 2.49
N TYR A 41 3.21 -3.90 3.73
CA TYR A 41 3.97 -5.10 4.05
C TYR A 41 3.42 -6.33 3.32
N GLU A 42 2.09 -6.44 3.24
CA GLU A 42 1.45 -7.49 2.44
C GLU A 42 1.80 -7.35 0.95
N ILE A 43 1.77 -6.15 0.37
CA ILE A 43 2.19 -5.91 -1.02
C ILE A 43 3.66 -6.28 -1.23
N PHE A 44 4.54 -5.86 -0.32
CA PHE A 44 5.97 -6.13 -0.37
C PHE A 44 6.27 -7.64 -0.29
N ASP A 45 5.42 -8.43 0.35
CA ASP A 45 5.58 -9.88 0.43
C ASP A 45 5.45 -10.61 -0.92
N TYR A 46 4.79 -9.99 -1.90
CA TYR A 46 4.63 -10.49 -3.27
C TYR A 46 5.72 -10.03 -4.24
N LEU A 47 6.48 -8.99 -3.88
CA LEU A 47 7.48 -8.34 -4.73
C LEU A 47 8.90 -8.76 -4.36
N ASP A 48 9.83 -8.58 -5.30
CA ASP A 48 11.26 -8.71 -5.01
C ASP A 48 11.76 -7.49 -4.22
N GLY A 49 12.68 -7.73 -3.28
CA GLY A 49 13.31 -6.69 -2.47
C GLY A 49 13.98 -5.59 -3.30
N ILE A 50 14.62 -5.98 -4.41
CA ILE A 50 15.24 -5.03 -5.34
C ILE A 50 14.17 -4.17 -6.02
N ASP A 51 13.10 -4.80 -6.52
CA ASP A 51 12.00 -4.09 -7.17
C ASP A 51 11.30 -3.13 -6.19
N ILE A 52 11.08 -3.55 -4.95
CA ILE A 52 10.50 -2.71 -3.89
C ILE A 52 11.39 -1.50 -3.64
N PHE A 53 12.69 -1.73 -3.42
CA PHE A 53 13.60 -0.63 -3.13
C PHE A 53 13.67 0.34 -4.31
N GLN A 54 13.78 -0.15 -5.55
CA GLN A 54 13.81 0.72 -6.73
C GLN A 54 12.52 1.51 -6.92
N ALA A 55 11.36 0.88 -6.72
CA ALA A 55 10.07 1.52 -6.94
C ALA A 55 9.70 2.50 -5.83
N PHE A 56 10.02 2.21 -4.55
CA PHE A 56 9.48 2.95 -3.40
C PHE A 56 10.50 3.82 -2.66
N SER A 57 11.81 3.62 -2.83
CA SER A 57 12.85 4.34 -2.05
C SER A 57 12.86 5.85 -2.23
N ASN A 58 12.37 6.37 -3.34
CA ASN A 58 12.40 7.81 -3.63
C ASN A 58 11.02 8.39 -4.00
N LEU A 59 9.92 7.71 -3.64
CA LEU A 59 8.57 8.19 -3.97
C LEU A 59 8.15 9.36 -3.07
N ASN A 60 8.27 9.17 -1.75
CA ASN A 60 7.99 10.21 -0.76
C ASN A 60 8.61 9.81 0.60
N TYR A 61 8.60 10.77 1.53
CA TYR A 61 9.14 10.58 2.88
C TYR A 61 8.50 9.40 3.61
N ARG A 62 7.18 9.19 3.46
CA ARG A 62 6.47 8.09 4.12
C ARG A 62 6.99 6.72 3.65
N PHE A 63 7.18 6.53 2.35
CA PHE A 63 7.72 5.28 1.83
C PHE A 63 9.19 5.10 2.17
N GLN A 64 9.98 6.17 2.19
CA GLN A 64 11.35 6.12 2.68
C GLN A 64 11.41 5.64 4.14
N GLU A 65 10.57 6.21 5.02
CA GLU A 65 10.47 5.82 6.42
C GLU A 65 10.02 4.36 6.56
N LEU A 66 9.03 3.95 5.74
CA LEU A 66 8.57 2.58 5.68
C LEU A 66 9.73 1.63 5.36
N LEU A 67 10.46 1.87 4.28
CA LEU A 67 11.58 1.00 3.86
C LEU A 67 12.76 0.98 4.84
N ASN A 68 12.96 2.07 5.60
CA ASN A 68 13.99 2.16 6.63
C ASN A 68 13.56 1.52 7.97
N SER A 69 12.32 1.06 8.08
CA SER A 69 11.84 0.31 9.24
C SER A 69 12.65 -0.96 9.42
N SER A 70 13.25 -1.13 10.59
CA SER A 70 14.06 -2.30 10.95
C SER A 70 13.26 -3.62 10.97
N SER A 71 11.93 -3.55 10.90
CA SER A 71 11.05 -4.72 10.98
C SER A 71 10.67 -5.31 9.63
N ILE A 72 11.02 -4.67 8.51
CA ILE A 72 10.71 -5.21 7.18
C ILE A 72 11.81 -6.15 6.71
N LEU A 73 11.44 -7.38 6.39
CA LEU A 73 12.32 -8.36 5.76
C LEU A 73 11.99 -8.46 4.27
N PHE A 74 12.86 -7.91 3.42
CA PHE A 74 12.71 -8.04 1.97
C PHE A 74 13.22 -9.39 1.47
N LYS A 75 12.43 -10.03 0.60
CA LYS A 75 12.84 -11.25 -0.11
C LYS A 75 13.61 -10.86 -1.36
N ILE A 76 14.90 -11.22 -1.43
CA ILE A 76 15.71 -11.01 -2.64
C ILE A 76 15.75 -12.33 -3.41
N LYS A 77 15.27 -12.30 -4.66
CA LYS A 77 15.31 -13.38 -5.63
C LYS A 77 16.46 -13.10 -6.58
N PHE A 78 17.45 -13.98 -6.55
CA PHE A 78 18.49 -13.98 -7.56
C PHE A 78 17.96 -14.69 -8.80
N HIS A 79 17.84 -13.95 -9.90
CA HIS A 79 17.65 -14.59 -11.19
C HIS A 79 19.01 -15.09 -11.66
N ASP A 80 19.19 -16.41 -11.67
CA ASP A 80 20.31 -17.03 -12.38
C ASP A 80 20.07 -16.82 -13.88
N SER A 81 20.57 -15.71 -14.42
CA SER A 81 20.82 -15.60 -15.84
C SER A 81 22.04 -16.47 -16.16
N ILE A 82 21.82 -17.78 -16.26
CA ILE A 82 22.73 -18.64 -17.02
C ILE A 82 22.61 -18.14 -18.47
N SER A 83 23.56 -17.31 -18.89
CA SER A 83 23.73 -16.99 -20.29
C SER A 83 23.97 -18.32 -21.03
N GLU A 84 23.04 -18.73 -21.89
CA GLU A 84 23.20 -19.92 -22.76
C GLU A 84 24.46 -19.85 -23.65
N GLU A 85 25.17 -18.72 -23.65
CA GLU A 85 26.43 -18.52 -24.36
C GLU A 85 27.55 -19.46 -23.89
N ILE A 86 27.51 -20.03 -22.67
CA ILE A 86 28.56 -20.93 -22.18
C ILE A 86 28.33 -22.40 -22.61
N LEU A 87 27.09 -22.81 -22.94
CA LEU A 87 26.80 -24.21 -23.29
C LEU A 87 27.01 -24.54 -24.79
N GLY A 88 27.14 -23.53 -25.66
CA GLY A 88 27.37 -23.71 -27.10
C GLY A 88 28.81 -24.03 -27.50
N GLY A 89 29.76 -24.02 -26.55
CA GLY A 89 31.20 -24.12 -26.82
C GLY A 89 31.80 -25.53 -26.83
N TYR A 90 31.06 -26.57 -26.41
CA TYR A 90 31.58 -27.94 -26.37
C TYR A 90 31.02 -28.79 -27.52
N LYS A 91 31.51 -28.54 -28.74
CA LYS A 91 31.56 -29.58 -29.78
C LYS A 91 32.77 -30.45 -29.49
N LEU A 92 32.52 -31.68 -29.06
CA LEU A 92 33.51 -32.76 -29.07
C LEU A 92 33.65 -33.24 -30.53
N ASP A 93 34.81 -32.99 -31.14
CA ASP A 93 35.29 -33.73 -32.30
C ASP A 93 35.84 -35.10 -31.86
#